data_AF-A0A2E3Q341-F1
#
_entry.id   AF-A0A2E3Q341-F1
#
_cell.length_a   1.000
_cell.length_b   1.000
_cell.length_c   1.000
_cell.angle_alpha   90.00
_cell.angle_beta   90.00
_cell.angle_gamma   90.00
#
_symmetry.space_group_name_H-M   'P 1'
#
loop_
_entity.id
_entity.type
_entity.pdbx_description
1 polymer ?
#
loop_
_entity_poly.entity_id
_entity_poly.type
_entity_poly.pdbx_seq_one_letter_code
_entity_poly.pdbx_strand_id
1 'polypeptide(L)'
;MSSGFGRIGFDDAGFSIRTDSPDPSTRTLMTDLNDPIFEHERLELPPSLEYRPELVIPVVVGAHPRAEIVDRPWAGRMARSIRATLRARGLDAPPDGPMPLVVTDVWYLNDDQLRLQPTIVIGDPTVNAAAAMFANRLPCAFAIEEVCQVLLDPEMLEPRVCLWGVGDEGTRLAWERFESRWLEEFLEAAEHVCEA
;
A
#
# COMPACT_ATOMS: atom_id res chain seq x y z
N MET A 1 5.25 53.59 39.18
CA MET A 1 4.90 53.07 37.85
C MET A 1 4.96 51.55 37.95
N SER A 2 3.96 50.94 38.55
CA SER A 2 2.68 50.44 37.99
C SER A 2 2.81 49.00 37.49
N SER A 3 2.38 48.11 38.38
CA SER A 3 2.06 46.68 38.20
C SER A 3 0.84 46.48 37.28
N GLY A 4 0.74 45.31 36.64
CA GLY A 4 -0.48 44.87 35.95
C GLY A 4 -0.47 43.40 35.59
N PHE A 5 -0.74 42.52 36.56
CA PHE A 5 -1.13 41.13 36.32
C PHE A 5 -2.61 41.11 35.86
N GLY A 6 -2.87 40.57 34.67
CA GLY A 6 -4.24 40.35 34.19
C GLY A 6 -4.86 39.13 34.86
N ARG A 7 -5.93 39.34 35.65
CA ARG A 7 -6.70 38.31 36.35
C ARG A 7 -7.62 37.59 35.36
N ILE A 8 -7.72 36.26 35.48
CA ILE A 8 -8.81 35.48 34.91
C ILE A 8 -10.02 35.69 35.82
N GLY A 9 -11.03 36.41 35.33
CA GLY A 9 -12.34 36.53 35.97
C GLY A 9 -13.28 35.49 35.40
N PHE A 10 -13.88 34.69 36.27
CA PHE A 10 -15.07 33.90 35.97
C PHE A 10 -16.27 34.74 36.41
N ASP A 11 -17.03 35.25 35.44
CA ASP A 11 -18.31 35.92 35.69
C ASP A 11 -19.44 35.03 35.18
N ASP A 12 -20.40 34.76 36.07
CA ASP A 12 -21.67 34.07 35.80
C ASP A 12 -22.57 34.96 34.92
N ALA A 13 -22.44 34.85 33.60
CA ALA A 13 -23.44 35.34 32.65
C ALA A 13 -23.38 34.59 31.31
N GLY A 14 -24.39 33.78 31.05
CA GLY A 14 -24.88 33.27 29.76
C GLY A 14 -23.88 33.17 28.59
N PHE A 15 -23.52 31.94 28.23
CA PHE A 15 -22.89 31.60 26.96
C PHE A 15 -23.80 32.00 25.79
N SER A 16 -23.46 33.11 25.11
CA SER A 16 -24.11 33.52 23.86
C SER A 16 -23.16 33.25 22.70
N ILE A 17 -23.47 32.23 21.89
CA ILE A 17 -22.78 31.98 20.62
C ILE A 17 -23.18 33.12 19.68
N ARG A 18 -22.26 34.03 19.40
CA ARG A 18 -22.39 34.89 18.21
C ARG A 18 -22.25 33.99 16.98
N THR A 19 -23.36 33.77 16.28
CA THR A 19 -23.34 33.18 14.94
C THR A 19 -22.89 34.25 13.97
N ASP A 20 -21.58 34.48 13.87
CA ASP A 20 -21.03 35.14 12.70
C ASP A 20 -21.30 34.22 11.50
N SER A 21 -21.95 34.77 10.47
CA SER A 21 -22.14 34.08 9.20
C SER A 21 -20.77 33.62 8.69
N PRO A 22 -20.59 32.34 8.32
CA PRO A 22 -19.28 31.84 7.91
C PRO A 22 -18.77 32.64 6.71
N ASP A 23 -17.52 33.09 6.82
CA ASP A 23 -16.78 33.75 5.75
C ASP A 23 -16.87 32.88 4.47
N PRO A 24 -17.26 33.42 3.31
CA PRO A 24 -17.33 32.68 2.05
C PRO A 24 -16.00 31.99 1.66
N SER A 25 -14.86 32.41 2.21
CA SER A 25 -13.57 31.72 2.05
C SER A 25 -13.51 30.36 2.77
N THR A 26 -14.23 30.19 3.88
CA THR A 26 -14.34 28.93 4.64
C THR A 26 -15.17 27.90 3.88
N ARG A 27 -16.11 28.35 3.05
CA ARG A 27 -16.95 27.49 2.21
C ARG A 27 -16.16 26.80 1.09
N THR A 28 -15.02 27.37 0.71
CA THR A 28 -14.14 26.80 -0.32
C THR A 28 -13.25 25.68 0.22
N LEU A 29 -13.00 25.62 1.54
CA LEU A 29 -12.17 24.59 2.17
C LEU A 29 -12.92 23.26 2.46
N MET A 30 -14.25 23.24 2.37
CA MET A 30 -15.06 22.01 2.55
C MET A 30 -15.38 21.29 1.23
N THR A 31 -14.95 21.83 0.08
CA THR A 31 -15.39 21.36 -1.25
C THR A 31 -14.45 20.34 -1.88
N ASP A 32 -13.37 19.94 -1.22
CA ASP A 32 -12.45 18.90 -1.69
C ASP A 32 -12.50 17.64 -0.79
N LEU A 33 -13.70 17.28 -0.35
CA LEU A 33 -13.98 16.01 0.36
C LEU A 33 -14.09 14.81 -0.60
N ASN A 34 -13.94 15.03 -1.91
CA ASN A 34 -14.00 13.97 -2.90
C ASN A 34 -12.59 13.41 -3.11
N ASP A 35 -12.22 12.40 -2.32
CA ASP A 35 -11.02 11.59 -2.56
C ASP A 35 -11.42 10.40 -3.45
N PRO A 36 -11.27 10.51 -4.79
CA PRO A 36 -11.71 9.45 -5.70
C PRO A 36 -10.89 8.17 -5.52
N ILE A 37 -9.65 8.26 -5.01
CA ILE A 37 -8.82 7.09 -4.75
C ILE A 37 -9.39 6.33 -3.56
N PHE A 38 -9.68 7.03 -2.46
CA PHE A 38 -10.29 6.42 -1.28
C PHE A 38 -11.64 5.77 -1.60
N GLU A 39 -12.53 6.48 -2.29
CA GLU A 39 -13.86 5.95 -2.64
C GLU A 39 -13.75 4.72 -3.56
N HIS A 40 -12.84 4.76 -4.53
CA HIS A 40 -12.59 3.62 -5.41
C HIS A 40 -12.05 2.41 -4.64
N GLU A 41 -11.08 2.61 -3.75
CA GLU A 41 -10.54 1.53 -2.91
C GLU A 41 -11.61 0.93 -1.98
N ARG A 42 -12.54 1.75 -1.46
CA ARG A 42 -13.66 1.28 -0.62
C ARG A 42 -14.70 0.50 -1.39
N LEU A 43 -14.91 0.81 -2.67
CA LEU A 43 -15.78 0.02 -3.54
C LEU A 43 -15.13 -1.32 -3.92
N GLU A 44 -13.81 -1.33 -4.12
CA GLU A 44 -13.06 -2.56 -4.44
C GLU A 44 -12.93 -3.51 -3.24
N LEU A 45 -12.69 -2.95 -2.06
CA LEU A 45 -12.48 -3.70 -0.82
C LEU A 45 -13.44 -3.15 0.26
N PRO A 46 -14.75 -3.45 0.16
CA PRO A 46 -15.72 -2.95 1.13
C PRO A 46 -15.45 -3.56 2.52
N PRO A 47 -15.74 -2.85 3.62
CA PRO A 47 -15.54 -3.37 4.98
C PRO A 47 -16.32 -4.66 5.30
N SER A 48 -17.36 -4.95 4.51
CA SER A 48 -18.15 -6.17 4.61
C SER A 48 -17.57 -7.35 3.83
N LEU A 49 -16.47 -7.15 3.09
CA LEU A 49 -15.81 -8.20 2.33
C LEU A 49 -15.28 -9.27 3.28
N GLU A 50 -15.63 -10.53 3.01
CA GLU A 50 -15.09 -11.66 3.75
C GLU A 50 -13.63 -11.90 3.35
N TYR A 51 -12.75 -12.04 4.35
CA TYR A 51 -11.34 -12.34 4.11
C TYR A 51 -11.17 -13.81 3.73
N ARG A 52 -10.69 -14.05 2.51
CA ARG A 52 -10.39 -15.36 1.94
C ARG A 52 -8.92 -15.42 1.52
N PRO A 53 -8.03 -16.04 2.30
CA PRO A 53 -6.59 -15.97 2.08
C PRO A 53 -6.17 -16.53 0.72
N GLU A 54 -6.89 -17.50 0.18
CA GLU A 54 -6.63 -18.13 -1.13
C GLU A 54 -6.85 -17.22 -2.34
N LEU A 55 -7.51 -16.07 -2.15
CA LEU A 55 -7.67 -15.07 -3.20
C LEU A 55 -6.69 -13.91 -3.05
N VAL A 56 -5.91 -13.85 -1.96
CA VAL A 56 -5.08 -12.68 -1.66
C VAL A 56 -3.84 -12.69 -2.53
N ILE A 57 -3.55 -11.56 -3.16
CA ILE A 57 -2.22 -11.26 -3.70
C ILE A 57 -1.55 -10.29 -2.72
N PRO A 58 -0.76 -10.79 -1.75
CA PRO A 58 -0.11 -9.91 -0.77
C PRO A 58 0.90 -8.97 -1.43
N VAL A 59 0.72 -7.67 -1.16
CA VAL A 59 1.71 -6.62 -1.40
C VAL A 59 2.32 -6.24 -0.05
N VAL A 60 3.47 -6.82 0.27
CA VAL A 60 4.06 -6.80 1.61
C VAL A 60 5.01 -5.62 1.77
N VAL A 61 4.81 -4.84 2.85
CA VAL A 61 5.73 -3.78 3.29
C VAL A 61 6.24 -4.04 4.70
N GLY A 62 7.32 -3.40 5.11
CA GLY A 62 7.81 -3.51 6.49
C GLY A 62 6.85 -2.89 7.50
N ALA A 63 6.78 -3.44 8.72
CA ALA A 63 6.04 -2.84 9.84
C ALA A 63 6.76 -1.64 10.48
N HIS A 64 7.98 -1.31 10.04
CA HIS A 64 8.74 -0.18 10.56
C HIS A 64 8.12 1.17 10.12
N PRO A 65 8.08 2.22 10.97
CA PRO A 65 7.49 3.53 10.60
C PRO A 65 8.07 4.16 9.32
N ARG A 66 9.34 3.89 9.01
CA ARG A 66 9.95 4.30 7.75
C ARG A 66 9.25 3.66 6.54
N ALA A 67 8.93 2.36 6.60
CA ALA A 67 8.26 1.65 5.52
C ALA A 67 6.81 2.14 5.36
N GLU A 68 6.15 2.54 6.45
CA GLU A 68 4.84 3.21 6.41
C GLU A 68 4.88 4.53 5.62
N ILE A 69 5.96 5.30 5.75
CA ILE A 69 6.12 6.59 5.08
C ILE A 69 6.55 6.42 3.61
N VAL A 70 7.49 5.50 3.35
CA VAL A 70 8.16 5.39 2.05
C VAL A 70 7.56 4.29 1.20
N ASP A 71 7.46 3.06 1.72
CA ASP A 71 7.14 1.87 0.92
C ASP A 71 5.63 1.66 0.77
N ARG A 72 4.84 1.96 1.81
CA ARG A 72 3.38 1.75 1.79
C ARG A 72 2.65 2.56 0.69
N PRO A 73 3.02 3.82 0.40
CA PRO A 73 2.45 4.54 -0.76
C PRO A 73 2.68 3.79 -2.09
N TRP A 74 3.88 3.25 -2.30
CA TRP A 74 4.21 2.44 -3.48
C TRP A 74 3.43 1.12 -3.50
N ALA A 75 3.26 0.48 -2.35
CA ALA A 75 2.43 -0.72 -2.23
C ALA A 75 0.95 -0.47 -2.56
N GLY A 76 0.39 0.66 -2.10
CA GLY A 76 -0.96 1.07 -2.48
C GLY A 76 -1.08 1.30 -3.99
N ARG A 77 -0.08 1.94 -4.59
CA ARG A 77 -0.02 2.13 -6.05
C ARG A 77 0.12 0.79 -6.81
N MET A 78 0.95 -0.13 -6.33
CA MET A 78 1.08 -1.48 -6.87
C MET A 78 -0.26 -2.22 -6.83
N ALA A 79 -0.94 -2.22 -5.69
CA ALA A 79 -2.23 -2.89 -5.54
C ALA A 79 -3.28 -2.33 -6.53
N ARG A 80 -3.32 -1.01 -6.73
CA ARG A 80 -4.16 -0.38 -7.76
C ARG A 80 -3.78 -0.80 -9.18
N SER A 81 -2.47 -0.84 -9.48
CA SER A 81 -1.98 -1.29 -10.79
C SER A 81 -2.39 -2.74 -11.08
N ILE A 82 -2.20 -3.65 -10.11
CA ILE A 82 -2.64 -5.05 -10.23
C ILE A 82 -4.15 -5.10 -10.52
N ARG A 83 -4.98 -4.40 -9.75
CA ARG A 83 -6.45 -4.40 -9.96
C ARG A 83 -6.83 -3.86 -11.33
N ALA A 84 -6.16 -2.81 -11.81
CA ALA A 84 -6.39 -2.29 -13.15
C ALA A 84 -6.05 -3.33 -14.23
N THR A 85 -4.92 -4.03 -14.10
CA THR A 85 -4.50 -5.08 -15.03
C THR A 85 -5.44 -6.29 -15.01
N LEU A 86 -5.84 -6.76 -13.82
CA LEU A 86 -6.80 -7.87 -13.68
C LEU A 86 -8.15 -7.54 -14.35
N ARG A 87 -8.65 -6.29 -14.17
CA ARG A 87 -9.86 -5.83 -14.88
C ARG A 87 -9.69 -5.80 -16.38
N ALA A 88 -8.53 -5.35 -16.88
CA ALA A 88 -8.25 -5.33 -18.30
C ALA A 88 -8.24 -6.75 -18.90
N ARG A 89 -7.90 -7.77 -18.10
CA ARG A 89 -8.02 -9.20 -18.44
C ARG A 89 -9.44 -9.75 -18.33
N GLY A 90 -10.38 -8.98 -17.79
CA GLY A 90 -11.76 -9.41 -17.59
C GLY A 90 -11.97 -10.32 -16.37
N LEU A 91 -11.02 -10.34 -15.43
CA LEU A 91 -11.18 -11.07 -14.18
C LEU A 91 -12.11 -10.32 -13.22
N ASP A 92 -12.88 -11.10 -12.46
CA ASP A 92 -13.77 -10.57 -11.44
C ASP A 92 -13.00 -9.87 -10.33
N ALA A 93 -13.63 -8.87 -9.72
CA ALA A 93 -13.15 -8.30 -8.46
C ALA A 93 -13.55 -9.24 -7.29
N PRO A 94 -13.00 -9.05 -6.09
CA PRO A 94 -13.52 -9.70 -4.89
C PRO A 94 -15.05 -9.52 -4.77
N PRO A 95 -15.80 -10.53 -4.30
CA PRO A 95 -15.34 -11.67 -3.48
C PRO A 95 -14.92 -12.92 -4.25
N ASP A 96 -15.09 -12.96 -5.58
CA ASP A 96 -14.89 -14.17 -6.38
C ASP A 96 -13.58 -14.16 -7.17
N GLY A 97 -12.93 -13.00 -7.31
CA GLY A 97 -11.64 -12.87 -7.98
C GLY A 97 -10.48 -12.46 -7.07
N PRO A 98 -9.26 -12.34 -7.63
CA PRO A 98 -8.07 -12.03 -6.87
C PRO A 98 -8.15 -10.70 -6.11
N MET A 99 -7.56 -10.67 -4.92
CA MET A 99 -7.61 -9.59 -3.96
C MET A 99 -6.20 -9.05 -3.65
N PRO A 100 -5.70 -8.06 -4.40
CA PRO A 100 -4.45 -7.38 -4.07
C PRO A 100 -4.58 -6.62 -2.76
N LEU A 101 -3.83 -7.04 -1.74
CA LEU A 101 -3.94 -6.52 -0.38
C LEU A 101 -2.59 -6.08 0.15
N VAL A 102 -2.51 -4.83 0.60
CA VAL A 102 -1.29 -4.33 1.25
C VAL A 102 -1.24 -4.83 2.69
N VAL A 103 -0.22 -5.60 3.03
CA VAL A 103 -0.03 -6.17 4.37
C VAL A 103 1.37 -5.84 4.90
N THR A 104 1.52 -5.84 6.23
CA THR A 104 2.86 -5.75 6.83
C THR A 104 3.55 -7.12 6.79
N ASP A 105 4.87 -7.12 6.75
CA ASP A 105 5.73 -8.29 6.92
C ASP A 105 5.39 -9.10 8.18
N VAL A 106 4.98 -8.47 9.28
CA VAL A 106 4.54 -9.17 10.50
C VAL A 106 3.35 -10.09 10.21
N TRP A 107 2.30 -9.59 9.55
CA TRP A 107 1.13 -10.40 9.20
C TRP A 107 1.50 -11.50 8.19
N TYR A 108 2.22 -11.14 7.13
CA TYR A 108 2.65 -12.09 6.10
C TYR A 108 3.49 -13.25 6.68
N LEU A 109 4.46 -12.93 7.53
CA LEU A 109 5.37 -13.93 8.10
C LEU A 109 4.73 -14.83 9.16
N ASN A 110 3.58 -14.42 9.74
CA ASN A 110 2.88 -15.19 10.77
C ASN A 110 1.62 -15.92 10.25
N ASP A 111 1.22 -15.72 8.99
CA ASP A 111 0.09 -16.41 8.37
C ASP A 111 0.58 -17.38 7.29
N ASP A 112 0.44 -18.67 7.54
CA ASP A 112 0.89 -19.73 6.62
C ASP A 112 0.12 -19.69 5.30
N GLN A 113 -1.17 -19.36 5.32
CA GLN A 113 -2.01 -19.31 4.12
C GLN A 113 -1.59 -18.16 3.21
N LEU A 114 -1.25 -16.99 3.78
CA LEU A 114 -0.71 -15.87 3.01
C LEU A 114 0.65 -16.18 2.36
N ARG A 115 1.51 -16.99 2.99
CA ARG A 115 2.82 -17.34 2.41
C ARG A 115 2.75 -18.34 1.27
N LEU A 116 1.62 -19.03 1.11
CA LEU A 116 1.34 -19.87 -0.05
C LEU A 116 0.96 -19.04 -1.27
N GLN A 117 0.51 -17.79 -1.08
CA GLN A 117 0.00 -16.97 -2.16
C GLN A 117 1.09 -16.29 -3.01
N PRO A 118 0.79 -15.98 -4.29
CA PRO A 118 1.61 -15.10 -5.11
C PRO A 118 1.92 -13.78 -4.41
N THR A 119 3.19 -13.44 -4.22
CA THR A 119 3.60 -12.35 -3.32
C THR A 119 4.47 -11.32 -4.00
N ILE A 120 4.19 -10.03 -3.75
CA ILE A 120 5.09 -8.91 -4.08
C ILE A 120 5.53 -8.25 -2.78
N VAL A 121 6.83 -8.16 -2.56
CA VAL A 121 7.42 -7.48 -1.40
C VAL A 121 8.08 -6.19 -1.84
N ILE A 122 7.76 -5.10 -1.15
CA ILE A 122 8.33 -3.77 -1.38
C ILE A 122 9.02 -3.30 -0.11
N GLY A 123 10.28 -2.89 -0.25
CA GLY A 123 11.02 -2.20 0.79
C GLY A 123 12.35 -2.87 1.14
N ASP A 124 13.21 -2.07 1.76
CA ASP A 124 14.59 -2.44 2.06
C ASP A 124 14.67 -3.56 3.14
N PRO A 125 15.55 -4.58 2.96
CA PRO A 125 15.73 -5.68 3.91
C PRO A 125 16.03 -5.27 5.37
N THR A 126 16.54 -4.07 5.63
CA THR A 126 16.80 -3.59 6.99
C THR A 126 15.54 -3.15 7.74
N VAL A 127 14.45 -2.88 7.03
CA VAL A 127 13.17 -2.41 7.60
C VAL A 127 11.97 -3.27 7.21
N ASN A 128 12.17 -4.27 6.34
CA ASN A 128 11.16 -5.26 5.93
C ASN A 128 11.74 -6.68 6.06
N ALA A 129 11.22 -7.46 7.01
CA ALA A 129 11.66 -8.81 7.29
C ALA A 129 11.32 -9.81 6.17
N ALA A 130 10.22 -9.59 5.43
CA ALA A 130 9.91 -10.40 4.26
C ALA A 130 10.92 -10.14 3.12
N ALA A 131 11.37 -8.90 2.96
CA ALA A 131 12.42 -8.57 2.01
C ALA A 131 13.75 -9.22 2.40
N ALA A 132 14.13 -9.20 3.67
CA ALA A 132 15.31 -9.91 4.18
C ALA A 132 15.23 -11.43 3.95
N MET A 133 14.05 -12.02 4.11
CA MET A 133 13.82 -13.44 3.81
C MET A 133 14.06 -13.75 2.33
N PHE A 134 13.54 -12.92 1.42
CA PHE A 134 13.65 -13.16 -0.01
C PHE A 134 14.99 -12.76 -0.63
N ALA A 135 15.72 -11.81 -0.03
CA ALA A 135 17.01 -11.34 -0.52
C ALA A 135 18.04 -12.45 -0.78
N ASN A 136 17.97 -13.55 -0.02
CA ASN A 136 18.87 -14.70 -0.15
C ASN A 136 18.25 -15.91 -0.87
N ARG A 137 17.01 -15.78 -1.36
CA ARG A 137 16.23 -16.90 -1.92
C ARG A 137 15.81 -16.66 -3.36
N LEU A 138 15.53 -15.40 -3.72
CA LEU A 138 15.16 -15.03 -5.07
C LEU A 138 16.40 -14.60 -5.86
N PRO A 139 16.53 -15.00 -7.14
CA PRO A 139 17.61 -14.52 -7.98
C PRO A 139 17.38 -13.05 -8.34
N CYS A 140 18.49 -12.34 -8.60
CA CYS A 140 18.44 -10.95 -9.04
C CYS A 140 18.14 -10.87 -10.54
N ALA A 141 16.92 -10.44 -10.89
CA ALA A 141 16.50 -10.27 -12.28
C ALA A 141 16.88 -8.89 -12.84
N PHE A 142 16.97 -7.88 -11.97
CA PHE A 142 17.39 -6.53 -12.34
C PHE A 142 18.06 -5.84 -11.17
N ALA A 143 19.17 -5.15 -11.46
CA ALA A 143 19.81 -4.27 -10.50
C ALA A 143 20.45 -3.09 -11.23
N ILE A 144 20.35 -1.92 -10.60
CA ILE A 144 21.25 -0.80 -10.86
C ILE A 144 22.07 -0.64 -9.58
N GLU A 145 23.39 -0.79 -9.72
CA GLU A 145 24.34 -0.72 -8.61
C GLU A 145 24.09 0.52 -7.75
N GLU A 146 24.01 0.32 -6.43
CA GLU A 146 23.73 1.35 -5.42
C GLU A 146 22.41 2.14 -5.59
N VAL A 147 21.51 1.72 -6.48
CA VAL A 147 20.24 2.43 -6.74
C VAL A 147 19.04 1.56 -6.42
N CYS A 148 18.91 0.39 -7.06
CA CYS A 148 17.71 -0.44 -6.89
C CYS A 148 17.93 -1.89 -7.31
N GLN A 149 17.03 -2.77 -6.84
CA GLN A 149 17.02 -4.20 -7.15
C GLN A 149 15.60 -4.71 -7.32
N VAL A 150 15.44 -5.68 -8.23
CA VAL A 150 14.25 -6.52 -8.38
C VAL A 150 14.71 -7.96 -8.39
N LEU A 151 14.26 -8.71 -7.38
CA LEU A 151 14.50 -10.13 -7.24
C LEU A 151 13.23 -10.89 -7.54
N LEU A 152 13.31 -11.87 -8.43
CA LEU A 152 12.22 -12.76 -8.82
C LEU A 152 12.80 -13.93 -9.62
N ASP A 153 12.08 -15.04 -9.65
CA ASP A 153 12.36 -16.12 -10.60
C ASP A 153 11.92 -15.70 -12.01
N PRO A 154 12.84 -15.57 -13.00
CA PRO A 154 12.47 -15.18 -14.36
C PRO A 154 11.54 -16.17 -15.06
N GLU A 155 11.49 -17.43 -14.60
CA GLU A 155 10.58 -18.45 -15.10
C GLU A 155 9.20 -18.41 -14.43
N MET A 156 9.03 -17.60 -13.36
CA MET A 156 7.80 -17.46 -12.58
C MET A 156 7.22 -18.80 -12.09
N LEU A 157 8.08 -19.79 -11.78
CA LEU A 157 7.64 -21.07 -11.23
C LEU A 157 7.00 -20.90 -9.85
N GLU A 158 7.56 -19.98 -9.06
CA GLU A 158 6.92 -19.43 -7.87
C GLU A 158 6.72 -17.92 -8.08
N PRO A 159 5.47 -17.42 -8.15
CA PRO A 159 5.21 -16.01 -8.37
C PRO A 159 5.52 -15.21 -7.10
N ARG A 160 6.82 -14.90 -6.93
CA ARG A 160 7.38 -14.19 -5.79
C ARG A 160 8.34 -13.13 -6.29
N VAL A 161 8.08 -11.89 -5.88
CA VAL A 161 8.83 -10.72 -6.27
C VAL A 161 9.25 -9.97 -5.02
N CYS A 162 10.50 -9.52 -4.99
CA CYS A 162 10.99 -8.62 -3.96
C CYS A 162 11.71 -7.46 -4.62
N LEU A 163 11.29 -6.22 -4.36
CA LEU A 163 11.86 -5.03 -4.96
C LEU A 163 12.14 -3.96 -3.90
N TRP A 164 13.26 -3.25 -4.07
CA TRP A 164 13.64 -2.14 -3.21
C TRP A 164 14.65 -1.22 -3.90
N GLY A 165 14.80 -0.01 -3.38
CA GLY A 165 15.87 0.87 -3.79
C GLY A 165 16.34 1.82 -2.71
N VAL A 166 17.41 2.55 -3.02
CA VAL A 166 17.96 3.59 -2.16
C VAL A 166 17.07 4.83 -2.28
N GLY A 167 16.29 5.05 -1.23
CA GLY A 167 15.33 6.15 -1.17
C GLY A 167 14.10 5.93 -2.05
N ASP A 168 13.29 6.98 -2.17
CA ASP A 168 12.02 6.96 -2.90
C ASP A 168 12.22 6.73 -4.40
N GLU A 169 13.19 7.44 -4.99
CA GLU A 169 13.48 7.36 -6.43
C GLU A 169 14.01 5.98 -6.84
N GLY A 170 14.88 5.36 -6.04
CA GLY A 170 15.32 3.99 -6.30
C GLY A 170 14.16 3.00 -6.24
N THR A 171 13.26 3.18 -5.27
CA THR A 171 12.05 2.33 -5.13
C THR A 171 11.11 2.52 -6.32
N ARG A 172 10.92 3.77 -6.77
CA ARG A 172 10.17 4.09 -8.00
C ARG A 172 10.75 3.37 -9.21
N LEU A 173 12.07 3.42 -9.41
CA LEU A 173 12.72 2.75 -10.54
C LEU A 173 12.54 1.23 -10.51
N ALA A 174 12.68 0.60 -9.33
CA ALA A 174 12.43 -0.82 -9.17
C ALA A 174 10.97 -1.18 -9.50
N TRP A 175 10.04 -0.36 -9.00
CA TRP A 175 8.61 -0.51 -9.22
C TRP A 175 8.24 -0.39 -10.70
N GLU A 176 8.68 0.67 -11.39
CA GLU A 176 8.40 0.90 -12.82
C GLU A 176 9.03 -0.20 -13.69
N ARG A 177 10.22 -0.66 -13.30
CA ARG A 177 10.88 -1.75 -14.01
C ARG A 177 10.11 -3.05 -13.85
N PHE A 178 9.58 -3.34 -12.66
CA PHE A 178 8.75 -4.51 -12.44
C PHE A 178 7.43 -4.41 -13.19
N GLU A 179 6.72 -3.29 -13.05
CA GLU A 179 5.43 -3.05 -13.70
C GLU A 179 5.52 -3.21 -15.22
N SER A 180 6.52 -2.60 -15.86
CA SER A 180 6.64 -2.62 -17.32
C SER A 180 7.15 -3.94 -17.91
N ARG A 181 7.80 -4.79 -17.11
CA ARG A 181 8.50 -5.98 -17.64
C ARG A 181 7.95 -7.30 -17.15
N TRP A 182 7.43 -7.38 -15.93
CA TRP A 182 7.13 -8.67 -15.28
C TRP A 182 5.76 -8.72 -14.62
N LEU A 183 5.01 -7.61 -14.53
CA LEU A 183 3.70 -7.63 -13.88
C LEU A 183 2.72 -8.55 -14.62
N GLU A 184 2.74 -8.55 -15.96
CA GLU A 184 1.84 -9.41 -16.72
C GLU A 184 2.17 -10.89 -16.50
N GLU A 185 3.43 -11.28 -16.61
CA GLU A 185 3.88 -12.67 -16.38
C GLU A 185 3.65 -13.12 -14.93
N PHE A 186 3.85 -12.21 -13.96
CA PHE A 186 3.55 -12.47 -12.55
C PHE A 186 2.06 -12.79 -12.36
N LEU A 187 1.16 -12.02 -12.96
CA LEU A 187 -0.28 -12.23 -12.81
C LEU A 187 -0.76 -13.49 -13.55
N GLU A 188 -0.19 -13.80 -14.70
CA GLU A 188 -0.45 -15.08 -15.39
C GLU A 188 -0.05 -16.27 -14.50
N ALA A 189 1.13 -16.21 -13.87
CA ALA A 189 1.55 -17.24 -12.93
C ALA A 189 0.67 -17.29 -11.66
N ALA A 190 0.22 -16.13 -11.18
CA ALA A 190 -0.64 -16.03 -10.00
C ALA A 190 -2.02 -16.68 -10.21
N GLU A 191 -2.62 -16.52 -11.38
CA GLU A 191 -3.92 -17.13 -11.72
C GLU A 191 -3.87 -18.66 -11.58
N HIS A 192 -2.78 -19.31 -12.01
CA HIS A 192 -2.60 -20.77 -11.87
C HIS A 192 -2.48 -21.23 -10.41
N VAL A 193 -2.07 -20.35 -9.49
CA VAL A 193 -1.95 -20.67 -8.06
C VAL A 193 -3.30 -20.48 -7.36
N CYS A 194 -4.09 -19.46 -7.74
CA CYS A 194 -5.39 -19.18 -7.14
C CYS A 194 -6.50 -20.15 -7.62
N GLU A 195 -6.34 -20.81 -8.77
CA GLU A 195 -7.28 -21.81 -9.30
C GLU A 195 -7.06 -23.24 -8.75
N ALA A 196 -5.94 -23.50 -8.06
CA ALA A 196 -5.51 -24.82 -7.59
C ALA A 196 -5.95 -25.14 -6.16
#